data_AF-C6THT2-F1
#
_entry.id   AF-C6THT2-F1
#
_cell.length_a   1.000
_cell.length_b   1.000
_cell.length_c   1.000
_cell.angle_alpha   90.00
_cell.angle_beta   90.00
_cell.angle_gamma   90.00
#
_symmetry.space_group_name_H-M   'P 1'
#
loop_
_entity.id
_entity.type
_entity.pdbx_description
1 polymer ?
#
loop_
_entity_poly.entity_id
_entity_poly.type
_entity_poly.pdbx_seq_one_letter_code
_entity_poly.pdbx_strand_id
1 'polypeptide(L)'
;MEEGDSEAIFGALNLNPQLFCNEVLNIVDDVLDEAFNFFYQDASTKLNIEGTQRSQDLKKGVDCVRLNVQSVLDKQLAAWESYILRHCFALPQGFRMPNTDESNENALDPGAPFDPDIDAQLDSLREKLIEVGKESEMLNQEMQALERKSAVNVAGHINEAVQLYEQNPMHEVFQEIVTTASELGARWQS
;
A
#
# COMPACT_ATOMS: atom_id res chain seq x y z
N MET A 1 -12.34 -3.92 -35.89
CA MET A 1 -13.20 -3.20 -34.94
C MET A 1 -12.25 -2.38 -34.11
N GLU A 2 -12.43 -1.07 -34.12
CA GLU A 2 -11.45 -0.15 -33.54
C GLU A 2 -11.47 -0.31 -32.01
N GLU A 3 -10.29 -0.47 -31.43
CA GLU A 3 -10.05 -0.59 -29.98
C GLU A 3 -10.72 0.54 -29.17
N GLY A 4 -11.00 1.67 -29.83
CA GLY A 4 -11.68 2.83 -29.27
C GLY A 4 -13.18 2.69 -29.00
N ASP A 5 -13.92 1.82 -29.70
CA ASP A 5 -15.37 1.68 -29.47
C ASP A 5 -15.67 1.00 -28.13
N SER A 6 -14.86 0.01 -27.75
CA SER A 6 -14.94 -0.66 -26.45
C SER A 6 -14.56 0.27 -25.31
N GLU A 7 -13.50 1.04 -25.47
CA GLU A 7 -12.99 1.94 -24.44
C GLU A 7 -14.01 3.05 -24.13
N ALA A 8 -14.68 3.60 -25.15
CA ALA A 8 -15.73 4.61 -24.97
C ALA A 8 -16.94 4.07 -24.18
N ILE A 9 -17.35 2.83 -24.46
CA ILE A 9 -18.49 2.19 -23.78
C ILE A 9 -18.15 1.88 -22.32
N PHE A 10 -16.96 1.35 -22.03
CA PHE A 10 -16.54 1.13 -20.65
C PHE A 10 -16.35 2.45 -19.89
N GLY A 11 -15.81 3.48 -20.56
CA GLY A 11 -15.73 4.84 -20.01
C GLY A 11 -17.10 5.40 -19.63
N ALA A 12 -18.13 5.21 -20.46
CA ALA A 12 -19.51 5.61 -20.15
C ALA A 12 -20.11 4.86 -18.93
N LEU A 13 -19.64 3.65 -18.67
CA LEU A 13 -20.01 2.86 -17.48
C LEU A 13 -19.11 3.16 -16.27
N ASN A 14 -18.24 4.17 -16.36
CA ASN A 14 -17.22 4.51 -15.36
C ASN A 14 -16.35 3.30 -14.99
N LEU A 15 -16.07 2.43 -15.97
CA LEU A 15 -15.29 1.24 -15.82
C LEU A 15 -14.00 1.37 -16.62
N ASN A 16 -12.87 1.19 -15.95
CA ASN A 16 -11.57 1.10 -16.61
C ASN A 16 -11.04 -0.34 -16.45
N PRO A 17 -11.06 -1.15 -17.51
CA PRO A 17 -10.58 -2.54 -17.49
C PRO A 17 -9.15 -2.69 -16.98
N GLN A 18 -8.24 -1.79 -17.39
CA GLN A 18 -6.83 -1.85 -16.96
C GLN A 18 -6.70 -1.51 -15.48
N LEU A 19 -7.43 -0.50 -15.00
CA LEU A 19 -7.43 -0.12 -13.59
C LEU A 19 -7.95 -1.26 -12.72
N PHE A 20 -9.02 -1.93 -13.15
CA PHE A 20 -9.54 -3.11 -12.46
C PHE A 20 -8.50 -4.23 -12.38
N CYS A 21 -7.84 -4.56 -13.50
CA CYS A 21 -6.77 -5.56 -13.50
C CYS A 21 -5.66 -5.18 -12.52
N ASN A 22 -5.17 -3.94 -12.57
CA ASN A 22 -4.12 -3.45 -11.69
C ASN A 22 -4.51 -3.56 -10.21
N GLU A 23 -5.75 -3.24 -9.85
CA GLU A 23 -6.24 -3.35 -8.48
C GLU A 23 -6.22 -4.81 -7.99
N VAL A 24 -6.68 -5.75 -8.83
CA VAL A 24 -6.61 -7.18 -8.50
C VAL A 24 -5.17 -7.65 -8.34
N LEU A 25 -4.26 -7.25 -9.24
CA LEU A 25 -2.84 -7.61 -9.15
C LEU A 25 -2.22 -7.10 -7.84
N ASN A 26 -2.46 -5.84 -7.50
CA ASN A 26 -1.97 -5.24 -6.25
C ASN A 26 -2.51 -5.97 -5.01
N ILE A 27 -3.80 -6.33 -4.99
CA ILE A 27 -4.39 -7.10 -3.88
C ILE A 27 -3.69 -8.46 -3.73
N VAL A 28 -3.40 -9.15 -4.83
CA VAL A 28 -2.72 -10.44 -4.77
C VAL A 28 -1.29 -10.27 -4.24
N ASP A 29 -0.57 -9.24 -4.66
CA ASP A 29 0.76 -8.93 -4.16
C ASP A 29 0.75 -8.60 -2.65
N ASP A 30 -0.21 -7.78 -2.20
CA ASP A 30 -0.38 -7.43 -0.77
C ASP A 30 -0.65 -8.67 0.08
N VAL A 31 -1.58 -9.53 -0.37
CA VAL A 31 -1.91 -10.79 0.33
C VAL A 31 -0.70 -11.73 0.38
N LEU A 32 0.06 -11.81 -0.71
CA LEU A 32 1.26 -12.65 -0.77
C LEU A 32 2.30 -12.17 0.25
N ASP A 33 2.59 -10.87 0.27
CA ASP A 33 3.57 -10.30 1.19
C ASP A 33 3.14 -10.43 2.65
N GLU A 34 1.87 -10.14 2.95
CA GLU A 34 1.33 -10.29 4.31
C GLU A 34 1.39 -11.74 4.80
N ALA A 35 1.00 -12.71 3.96
CA ALA A 35 1.02 -14.13 4.31
C ALA A 35 2.46 -14.62 4.60
N PHE A 36 3.43 -14.27 3.76
CA PHE A 36 4.82 -14.67 3.98
C PHE A 36 5.46 -13.97 5.18
N ASN A 37 5.08 -12.71 5.46
CA ASN A 37 5.48 -12.03 6.68
C ASN A 37 4.90 -12.71 7.92
N PHE A 38 3.61 -13.10 7.89
CA PHE A 38 2.97 -13.86 8.96
C PHE A 38 3.70 -15.20 9.21
N PHE A 39 3.99 -15.98 8.17
CA PHE A 39 4.71 -17.25 8.33
C PHE A 39 6.11 -17.08 8.92
N TYR A 40 6.82 -16.02 8.53
CA TYR A 40 8.10 -15.69 9.13
C TYR A 40 7.96 -15.39 10.63
N GLN A 41 7.02 -14.53 11.01
CA GLN A 41 6.78 -14.17 12.41
C GLN A 41 6.38 -15.39 13.24
N ASP A 42 5.38 -16.15 12.79
CA ASP A 42 4.87 -17.34 13.48
C ASP A 42 5.97 -18.41 13.67
N ALA A 43 6.78 -18.67 12.64
CA ALA A 43 7.89 -19.60 12.72
C ALA A 43 9.00 -19.10 13.66
N SER A 44 9.32 -17.80 13.62
CA SER A 44 10.33 -17.19 14.50
C SER A 44 9.95 -17.33 15.98
N THR A 45 8.67 -17.07 16.30
CA THR A 45 8.12 -17.20 17.65
C THR A 45 8.07 -18.65 18.12
N LYS A 46 7.60 -19.58 17.28
CA LYS A 46 7.54 -21.02 17.63
C LYS A 46 8.92 -21.64 17.86
N LEU A 47 9.93 -21.16 17.13
CA LEU A 47 11.30 -21.63 17.27
C LEU A 47 12.08 -20.88 18.36
N ASN A 48 11.53 -19.81 18.93
CA ASN A 48 12.17 -18.93 19.91
C ASN A 48 13.55 -18.45 19.43
N ILE A 49 13.64 -18.04 18.16
CA ILE A 49 14.88 -17.61 17.51
C ILE A 49 14.93 -16.10 17.27
N GLU A 50 13.98 -15.34 17.81
CA GLU A 50 13.87 -13.89 17.65
C GLU A 50 15.19 -13.19 18.04
N GLY A 51 15.66 -12.29 17.18
CA GLY A 51 16.92 -11.56 17.40
C GLY A 51 18.20 -12.37 17.23
N THR A 52 18.12 -13.66 16.85
CA THR A 52 19.31 -14.51 16.64
C THR A 52 19.72 -14.58 15.16
N GLN A 53 20.94 -15.04 14.88
CA GLN A 53 21.39 -15.36 13.52
C GLN A 53 20.45 -16.33 12.80
N ARG A 54 19.85 -17.27 13.53
CA ARG A 54 18.87 -18.22 12.97
C ARG A 54 17.60 -17.53 12.46
N SER A 55 17.20 -16.40 13.06
CA SER A 55 16.09 -15.58 12.56
C SER A 55 16.39 -15.04 11.16
N GLN A 56 17.63 -14.60 10.93
CA GLN A 56 18.04 -14.07 9.63
C GLN A 56 18.09 -15.18 8.57
N ASP A 57 18.58 -16.37 8.94
CA ASP A 57 18.61 -17.52 8.04
C ASP A 57 17.20 -18.00 7.70
N LEU A 58 16.28 -18.00 8.69
CA LEU A 58 14.86 -18.25 8.46
C LEU A 58 14.26 -17.23 7.50
N LYS A 59 14.51 -15.92 7.72
CA LYS A 59 13.99 -14.86 6.85
C LYS A 59 14.44 -15.05 5.40
N LYS A 60 15.73 -15.34 5.18
CA LYS A 60 16.27 -15.65 3.85
C LYS A 60 15.58 -16.86 3.20
N GLY A 61 15.33 -17.91 3.98
CA GLY A 61 14.61 -19.10 3.50
C GLY A 61 13.17 -18.78 3.09
N VAL A 62 12.44 -18.06 3.94
CA VAL A 62 11.06 -17.62 3.66
C VAL A 62 11.02 -16.73 2.42
N ASP A 63 11.95 -15.79 2.29
CA ASP A 63 12.03 -14.90 1.12
C ASP A 63 12.33 -15.67 -0.17
N CYS A 64 13.17 -16.71 -0.12
CA CYS A 64 13.44 -17.57 -1.27
C CYS A 64 12.17 -18.31 -1.73
N VAL A 65 11.38 -18.84 -0.79
CA VAL A 65 10.09 -19.48 -1.12
C VAL A 65 9.11 -18.47 -1.70
N ARG A 66 9.00 -17.29 -1.07
CA ARG A 66 8.14 -16.20 -1.56
C ARG A 66 8.48 -15.83 -3.01
N LEU A 67 9.76 -15.60 -3.32
CA LEU A 67 10.19 -15.24 -4.68
C LEU A 67 9.85 -16.31 -5.72
N ASN A 68 9.94 -17.59 -5.35
CA ASN A 68 9.52 -18.68 -6.25
C ASN A 68 8.01 -18.67 -6.48
N VAL A 69 7.21 -18.48 -5.42
CA VAL A 69 5.76 -18.40 -5.53
C VAL A 69 5.34 -17.17 -6.34
N GLN A 70 5.92 -16.00 -6.06
CA GLN A 70 5.70 -14.76 -6.79
C GLN A 70 6.00 -14.94 -8.28
N SER A 71 7.17 -15.50 -8.64
CA SER A 71 7.51 -15.72 -10.05
C SER A 71 6.50 -16.61 -10.80
N VAL A 72 5.88 -17.57 -10.11
CA VAL A 72 4.81 -18.40 -10.70
C VAL A 72 3.51 -17.61 -10.80
N LEU A 73 3.13 -16.87 -9.75
CA LEU A 73 1.94 -16.03 -9.73
C LEU A 73 2.00 -14.96 -10.81
N ASP A 74 3.10 -14.21 -10.92
CA ASP A 74 3.30 -13.16 -11.93
C ASP A 74 3.03 -13.68 -13.36
N LYS A 75 3.53 -14.89 -13.66
CA LYS A 75 3.32 -15.51 -14.99
C LYS A 75 1.85 -15.87 -15.22
N GLN A 76 1.18 -16.42 -14.21
CA GLN A 76 -0.22 -16.79 -14.31
C GLN A 76 -1.12 -15.56 -14.38
N LEU A 77 -0.81 -14.54 -13.58
CA LEU A 77 -1.52 -13.28 -13.52
C LEU A 77 -1.34 -12.45 -14.79
N ALA A 78 -0.17 -12.46 -15.42
CA ALA A 78 0.02 -11.85 -16.74
C ALA A 78 -0.81 -12.55 -17.82
N ALA A 79 -0.91 -13.89 -17.79
CA ALA A 79 -1.76 -14.63 -18.70
C ALA A 79 -3.25 -14.37 -18.44
N TRP A 80 -3.64 -14.30 -17.16
CA TRP A 80 -4.99 -13.94 -16.71
C TRP A 80 -5.37 -12.53 -17.15
N GLU A 81 -4.55 -11.52 -16.89
CA GLU A 81 -4.78 -10.13 -17.30
C GLU A 81 -4.99 -10.05 -18.81
N SER A 82 -4.09 -10.70 -19.58
CA SER A 82 -4.20 -10.74 -21.02
C SER A 82 -5.50 -11.40 -21.50
N TYR A 83 -5.97 -12.44 -20.82
CA TYR A 83 -7.23 -13.10 -21.11
C TYR A 83 -8.43 -12.19 -20.78
N ILE A 84 -8.43 -11.57 -19.60
CA ILE A 84 -9.50 -10.67 -19.13
C ILE A 84 -9.68 -9.49 -20.08
N LEU A 85 -8.59 -8.82 -20.45
CA LEU A 85 -8.65 -7.66 -21.35
C LEU A 85 -9.10 -8.06 -22.76
N ARG A 86 -8.70 -9.23 -23.25
CA ARG A 86 -9.06 -9.70 -24.61
C ARG A 86 -10.45 -10.30 -24.73
N HIS A 87 -11.00 -10.87 -23.65
CA HIS A 87 -12.19 -11.71 -23.75
C HIS A 87 -13.31 -11.31 -22.80
N CYS A 88 -13.00 -10.80 -21.61
CA CYS A 88 -14.01 -10.38 -20.63
C CYS A 88 -14.38 -8.91 -20.83
N PHE A 89 -13.39 -8.05 -21.09
CA PHE A 89 -13.59 -6.65 -21.47
C PHE A 89 -13.54 -6.44 -22.98
N ALA A 90 -14.05 -7.41 -23.73
CA ALA A 90 -14.23 -7.29 -25.17
C ALA A 90 -15.71 -7.30 -25.52
N LEU A 91 -16.14 -6.32 -26.30
CA LEU A 91 -17.51 -6.25 -26.77
C LEU A 91 -17.71 -7.18 -27.96
N PRO A 92 -18.81 -7.96 -28.00
CA PRO A 92 -19.17 -8.74 -29.18
C PRO A 92 -19.27 -7.86 -30.42
N GLN A 93 -18.90 -8.41 -31.57
CA GLN A 93 -18.97 -7.67 -32.82
C GLN A 93 -20.41 -7.24 -33.11
N GLY A 94 -20.60 -5.94 -33.35
CA GLY A 94 -21.93 -5.36 -33.60
C GLY A 94 -22.70 -4.99 -32.32
N PHE A 95 -22.09 -5.15 -31.13
CA PHE A 95 -22.62 -4.55 -29.92
C PHE A 95 -22.68 -3.04 -30.08
N ARG A 96 -23.85 -2.48 -29.82
CA ARG A 96 -24.06 -1.05 -29.70
C ARG A 96 -24.63 -0.81 -28.32
N MET A 97 -24.03 0.11 -27.58
CA MET A 97 -24.63 0.59 -26.36
C MET A 97 -26.02 1.14 -26.73
N PRO A 98 -27.09 0.76 -26.01
CA PRO A 98 -28.39 1.41 -26.17
C PRO A 98 -28.12 2.90 -26.02
N ASN A 99 -28.43 3.67 -27.06
CA ASN A 99 -28.09 5.09 -27.14
C ASN A 99 -28.44 5.79 -25.82
N THR A 100 -27.42 6.29 -25.13
CA THR A 100 -27.55 7.35 -24.12
C THR A 100 -27.69 8.72 -24.77
N ASP A 101 -27.70 8.80 -26.11
CA ASP A 101 -28.32 9.93 -26.79
C ASP A 101 -29.80 9.93 -26.41
N GLU A 102 -30.19 10.96 -25.68
CA GLU A 102 -31.55 11.34 -25.38
C GLU A 102 -32.37 11.52 -26.68
N SER A 103 -32.83 10.42 -27.27
CA SER A 103 -33.95 10.44 -28.20
C SER A 103 -34.46 9.02 -28.43
N ASN A 104 -35.60 8.73 -27.79
CA ASN A 104 -36.48 7.58 -28.03
C ASN A 104 -36.07 6.25 -27.38
N GLU A 105 -36.48 6.07 -26.11
CA GLU A 105 -37.52 5.07 -25.75
C GLU A 105 -37.75 4.93 -24.23
N ASN A 106 -37.00 5.63 -23.38
CA ASN A 106 -37.44 5.90 -22.00
C ASN A 106 -37.98 7.33 -21.94
N ALA A 107 -39.30 7.46 -22.07
CA ALA A 107 -40.01 8.71 -21.89
C ALA A 107 -39.82 9.25 -20.47
N LEU A 108 -38.73 9.99 -20.22
CA LEU A 108 -38.83 11.14 -19.36
C LEU A 108 -39.60 12.19 -20.16
N ASP A 109 -40.85 12.38 -19.76
CA ASP A 109 -41.69 13.46 -20.25
C ASP A 109 -40.89 14.77 -20.18
N PRO A 110 -40.74 15.54 -21.28
CA PRO A 110 -40.18 16.89 -21.22
C PRO A 110 -40.98 17.83 -20.29
N GLY A 111 -42.16 17.41 -19.85
CA GLY A 111 -42.99 18.02 -18.80
C GLY A 111 -42.86 17.37 -17.41
N ALA A 112 -41.90 16.48 -17.17
CA ALA A 112 -41.66 15.92 -15.83
C ALA A 112 -41.44 17.09 -14.85
N PRO A 113 -42.27 17.20 -13.80
CA PRO A 113 -42.19 18.32 -12.88
C PRO A 113 -40.80 18.34 -12.28
N PHE A 114 -40.15 19.49 -12.37
CA PHE A 114 -38.94 19.82 -11.62
C PHE A 114 -39.07 19.20 -10.22
N ASP A 115 -38.20 18.26 -9.87
CA ASP A 115 -38.25 17.57 -8.57
C ASP A 115 -37.30 18.28 -7.61
N PRO A 116 -37.79 19.26 -6.84
CA PRO A 116 -36.96 20.03 -5.91
C PRO A 116 -36.37 19.15 -4.80
N ASP A 117 -36.89 17.94 -4.57
CA ASP A 117 -36.36 17.03 -3.56
C ASP A 117 -35.02 16.41 -4.00
N ILE A 118 -34.89 16.05 -5.28
CA ILE A 118 -33.63 15.53 -5.82
C ILE A 118 -32.55 16.61 -5.80
N ASP A 119 -32.90 17.85 -6.18
CA ASP A 119 -31.96 18.97 -6.12
C ASP A 119 -31.54 19.28 -4.67
N ALA A 120 -32.49 19.25 -3.72
CA ALA A 120 -32.19 19.43 -2.31
C ALA A 120 -31.30 18.30 -1.75
N GLN A 121 -31.50 17.06 -2.19
CA GLN A 121 -30.63 15.93 -1.83
C GLN A 121 -29.22 16.09 -2.43
N LEU A 122 -29.12 16.55 -3.67
CA LEU A 122 -27.82 16.81 -4.32
C LEU A 122 -27.05 17.93 -3.62
N ASP A 123 -27.74 19.01 -3.24
CA ASP A 123 -27.14 20.10 -2.47
C ASP A 123 -26.74 19.65 -1.07
N SER A 124 -27.55 18.80 -0.41
CA SER A 124 -27.18 18.17 0.86
C SER A 124 -25.92 17.29 0.74
N LEU A 125 -25.78 16.53 -0.34
CA LEU A 125 -24.59 15.71 -0.58
C LEU A 125 -23.35 16.56 -0.86
N ARG A 126 -23.50 17.65 -1.62
CA ARG A 126 -22.41 18.61 -1.86
C ARG A 126 -21.95 19.26 -0.56
N GLU A 127 -22.90 19.65 0.31
CA GLU A 127 -22.59 20.22 1.61
C GLU A 127 -21.85 19.22 2.51
N LYS A 128 -22.33 17.97 2.58
CA LYS A 128 -21.65 16.89 3.31
C LYS A 128 -20.24 16.61 2.77
N LEU A 129 -20.05 16.65 1.46
CA LEU A 129 -18.73 16.44 0.86
C LEU A 129 -17.75 17.55 1.25
N ILE A 130 -18.22 18.81 1.30
CA ILE A 130 -17.42 19.94 1.77
C ILE A 130 -17.08 19.78 3.26
N GLU A 131 -18.03 19.33 4.08
CA GLU A 131 -17.82 19.08 5.50
C GLU A 131 -16.78 17.99 5.74
N VAL A 132 -16.95 16.82 5.12
CA VAL A 132 -15.99 15.71 5.18
C VAL A 132 -14.61 16.12 4.66
N GLY A 133 -14.55 16.96 3.62
CA GLY A 133 -13.30 17.52 3.11
C GLY A 133 -12.55 18.36 4.17
N LYS A 134 -13.27 19.21 4.91
CA LYS A 134 -12.69 20.00 6.02
C LYS A 134 -12.24 19.11 7.17
N GLU A 135 -13.04 18.12 7.54
CA GLU A 135 -12.69 17.16 8.59
C GLU A 135 -11.44 16.36 8.22
N SER A 136 -11.34 15.91 6.97
CA SER A 136 -10.16 15.22 6.45
C SER A 136 -8.91 16.11 6.49
N GLU A 137 -9.05 17.39 6.13
CA GLU A 137 -7.92 18.33 6.20
C GLU A 137 -7.48 18.56 7.65
N MET A 138 -8.44 18.72 8.58
CA MET A 138 -8.17 18.88 10.01
C MET A 138 -7.45 17.64 10.58
N LEU A 139 -7.94 16.44 10.27
CA LEU A 139 -7.32 15.19 10.71
C LEU A 139 -5.90 15.05 10.17
N ASN A 140 -5.67 15.41 8.90
CA ASN A 140 -4.34 15.40 8.30
C ASN A 140 -3.39 16.38 8.99
N GLN A 141 -3.87 17.57 9.37
CA GLN A 141 -3.09 18.54 10.14
C GLN A 141 -2.72 18.00 11.53
N GLU A 142 -3.66 17.33 12.21
CA GLU A 142 -3.42 16.70 13.51
C GLU A 142 -2.40 15.56 13.41
N MET A 143 -2.52 14.70 12.40
CA MET A 143 -1.56 13.64 12.12
C MET A 143 -0.15 14.19 11.92
N GLN A 144 0.01 15.24 11.10
CA GLN A 144 1.32 15.89 10.94
C GLN A 144 1.85 16.53 12.23
N ALA A 145 0.97 17.09 13.07
CA ALA A 145 1.38 17.64 14.36
C ALA A 145 1.87 16.55 15.32
N LEU A 146 1.18 15.41 15.34
CA LEU A 146 1.57 14.22 16.11
C LEU A 146 2.89 13.62 15.60
N GLU A 147 3.09 13.53 14.30
CA GLU A 147 4.36 13.08 13.69
C GLU A 147 5.52 13.99 14.10
N ARG A 148 5.36 15.32 13.99
CA ARG A 148 6.40 16.27 14.44
C ARG A 148 6.70 16.12 15.92
N LYS A 149 5.67 15.98 16.76
CA LYS A 149 5.83 15.80 18.21
C LYS A 149 6.54 14.48 18.54
N SER A 150 6.18 13.41 17.84
CA SER A 150 6.83 12.10 17.95
C SER A 150 8.31 12.18 17.55
N ALA A 151 8.61 12.77 16.39
CA ALA A 151 9.98 12.93 15.91
C ALA A 151 10.85 13.76 16.88
N VAL A 152 10.31 14.86 17.44
CA VAL A 152 11.00 15.69 18.43
C VAL A 152 11.23 14.93 19.74
N ASN A 153 10.23 14.18 20.23
CA ASN A 153 10.38 13.39 21.45
C ASN A 153 11.41 12.26 21.29
N VAL A 154 11.40 11.56 20.17
CA VAL A 154 12.38 10.50 19.87
C VAL A 154 13.78 11.09 19.74
N ALA A 155 13.95 12.19 18.99
CA ALA A 155 15.24 12.87 18.88
C ALA A 155 15.75 13.39 20.24
N GLY A 156 14.85 13.94 21.06
CA GLY A 156 15.16 14.42 22.41
C GLY A 156 15.65 13.30 23.34
N HIS A 157 14.91 12.19 23.43
CA HIS A 157 15.29 11.05 24.27
C HIS A 157 16.57 10.35 23.78
N ILE A 158 16.79 10.26 22.45
CA ILE A 158 18.04 9.72 21.90
C ILE A 158 19.22 10.62 22.27
N ASN A 159 19.06 11.94 22.12
CA ASN A 159 20.12 12.90 22.45
C ASN A 159 20.43 12.90 23.96
N GLU A 160 19.42 12.79 24.82
CA GLU A 160 19.60 12.67 26.27
C GLU A 160 20.30 11.36 26.66
N ALA A 161 19.94 10.23 26.04
CA ALA A 161 20.62 8.95 26.24
C ALA A 161 22.09 8.98 25.77
N VAL A 162 22.39 9.66 24.65
CA VAL A 162 23.76 9.87 24.16
C VAL A 162 24.56 10.73 25.14
N GLN A 163 24.01 11.83 25.63
CA GLN A 163 24.69 12.67 26.64
C GLN A 163 24.96 11.92 27.94
N LEU A 164 24.02 11.10 28.42
CA LEU A 164 24.22 10.27 29.61
C LEU A 164 25.32 9.22 29.40
N TYR A 165 25.48 8.71 28.18
CA TYR A 165 26.55 7.79 27.83
C TYR A 165 27.92 8.50 27.76
N GLU A 166 27.98 9.69 27.18
CA GLU A 166 29.21 10.51 27.09
C GLU A 166 29.66 11.04 28.45
N GLN A 167 28.73 11.38 29.34
CA GLN A 167 29.04 11.83 30.71
C GLN A 167 29.34 10.67 31.66
N ASN A 168 29.20 9.42 31.23
CA ASN A 168 29.47 8.27 32.07
C ASN A 168 31.00 8.08 32.20
N PRO A 169 31.58 8.24 33.41
CA PRO A 169 33.02 8.05 33.61
C PRO A 169 33.49 6.63 33.30
N MET A 170 32.58 5.65 33.25
CA MET A 170 32.89 4.29 32.80
C MET A 170 33.17 4.20 31.30
N HIS A 171 32.63 5.10 30.48
CA HIS A 171 32.82 5.05 29.02
C HIS A 171 34.29 5.24 28.63
N GLU A 172 34.98 6.17 29.27
CA GLU A 172 36.42 6.43 29.07
C GLU A 172 37.26 5.20 29.48
N VAL A 173 36.93 4.60 30.62
CA VAL A 173 37.57 3.36 31.10
C VAL A 173 37.34 2.19 30.14
N PHE A 174 36.14 2.06 29.57
CA PHE A 174 35.87 1.03 28.57
C PHE A 174 36.64 1.26 27.27
N GLN A 175 36.77 2.50 26.80
CA GLN A 175 37.61 2.80 25.64
C GLN A 175 39.07 2.46 25.90
N GLU A 176 39.61 2.84 27.06
CA GLU A 176 40.99 2.56 27.47
C GLU A 176 41.26 1.04 27.55
N ILE A 177 40.31 0.25 28.06
CA ILE A 177 40.41 -1.21 28.07
C ILE A 177 40.43 -1.77 26.64
N VAL A 178 39.61 -1.24 25.73
CA VAL A 178 39.54 -1.69 24.32
C VAL A 178 40.82 -1.37 23.57
N THR A 179 41.40 -0.17 23.75
CA THR A 179 42.71 0.18 23.16
C THR A 179 43.82 -0.70 23.72
N THR A 180 43.87 -0.87 25.04
CA THR A 180 44.89 -1.70 25.69
C THR A 180 44.81 -3.16 25.23
N ALA A 181 43.61 -3.70 25.09
CA ALA A 181 43.39 -5.06 24.58
C ALA A 181 43.79 -5.20 23.10
N SER A 182 43.51 -4.18 22.29
CA SER A 182 43.89 -4.13 20.87
C SER A 182 45.41 -4.06 20.68
N GLU A 183 46.09 -3.26 21.50
CA GLU A 183 47.55 -3.18 21.53
C GLU A 183 48.18 -4.50 21.98
N LEU A 184 47.63 -5.14 23.02
CA LEU A 184 48.07 -6.48 23.41
C LEU A 184 47.88 -7.48 22.27
N GLY A 185 46.72 -7.51 21.62
CA GLY A 185 46.46 -8.40 20.48
C GLY A 185 47.47 -8.20 19.34
N ALA A 186 47.77 -6.96 18.99
CA ALA A 186 48.77 -6.63 17.96
C ALA A 186 50.19 -7.05 18.36
N ARG A 187 50.55 -6.92 19.65
CA ARG A 187 51.87 -7.34 20.16
C ARG A 187 52.04 -8.86 20.23
N TRP A 188 50.94 -9.62 20.31
CA TRP A 188 50.97 -11.08 20.34
C TRP A 188 50.90 -11.70 18.94
N GLN A 189 50.67 -10.90 17.91
CA GLN A 189 50.66 -11.29 16.50
C GLN A 189 51.95 -10.88 15.75
N SER A 190 52.90 -10.25 16.44
CA SER A 190 54.24 -9.90 15.94
C SER A 190 55.31 -10.77 16.58
#